data_AF-D4LBJ1-F1
#
_entry.id   AF-D4LBJ1-F1
#
_cell.length_a   1.000
_cell.length_b   1.000
_cell.length_c   1.000
_cell.angle_alpha   90.00
_cell.angle_beta   90.00
_cell.angle_gamma   90.00
#
_symmetry.space_group_name_H-M   'P 1'
#
loop_
_entity.id
_entity.type
_entity.pdbx_description
1 polymer ?
#
loop_
_entity_poly.entity_id
_entity_poly.type
_entity_poly.pdbx_seq_one_letter_code
_entity_poly.pdbx_strand_id
1 'polypeptide(L)'
;MKKNTGSIAIPFLITLLVSFVIIGGIIFFLFGGFGGGGDSLKQLEPEITLISEEDQFNLFCVLDTEESDKPVCYMIFRFNPVAKRNTCIALPANLAVNNNGASTKLDNVYHMSGVTAARDAAAAALNMALDRYMVFDSTSFQKLCSILGGVECIVDEKIVGLQESDKMQYLGGSQIQLYLTYPDFTGGEAQRMVVVDSTIAEMLNQTDGSRISETLDRSFSTIINLVKDSDVTAQDYKNRKHAMKYMLEYAPGSTGYYYLSLQQTGDLLTIPENTLKNMQEMVK
;
A
#
# COMPACT_ATOMS: atom_id res chain seq x y z
N MET A 1 58.10 -21.60 -54.08
CA MET A 1 57.68 -22.39 -52.89
C MET A 1 56.67 -21.57 -52.10
N LYS A 2 55.42 -22.03 -51.98
CA LYS A 2 54.36 -21.36 -51.22
C LYS A 2 53.95 -22.31 -50.09
N LYS A 3 54.12 -21.88 -48.84
CA LYS A 3 53.92 -22.68 -47.62
C LYS A 3 52.43 -22.66 -47.29
N ASN A 4 51.73 -23.79 -47.42
CA ASN A 4 50.33 -23.90 -47.02
C ASN A 4 50.25 -24.15 -45.51
N THR A 5 49.78 -23.15 -44.77
CA THR A 5 49.44 -23.26 -43.36
C THR A 5 48.10 -23.99 -43.24
N GLY A 6 48.13 -25.29 -42.96
CA GLY A 6 46.92 -26.06 -42.64
C GLY A 6 46.31 -25.54 -41.34
N SER A 7 45.04 -25.17 -41.38
CA SER A 7 44.32 -24.58 -40.24
C SER A 7 44.17 -25.59 -39.10
N ILE A 8 44.89 -25.35 -38.00
CA ILE A 8 44.82 -26.11 -36.74
C ILE A 8 43.39 -26.09 -36.13
N ALA A 9 42.52 -25.19 -36.60
CA ALA A 9 41.14 -25.10 -36.16
C ALA A 9 40.25 -26.28 -36.60
N ILE A 10 40.55 -26.92 -37.74
CA ILE A 10 39.74 -28.02 -38.27
C ILE A 10 39.90 -29.30 -37.42
N PRO A 11 41.13 -29.74 -37.07
CA PRO A 11 41.32 -30.84 -36.13
C PRO A 11 40.66 -30.56 -34.78
N PHE A 12 40.80 -29.34 -34.22
CA PHE A 12 40.22 -28.97 -32.92
C PHE A 12 38.68 -29.08 -32.90
N LEU A 13 38.01 -28.58 -33.93
CA LEU A 13 36.55 -28.68 -34.05
C LEU A 13 36.08 -30.13 -34.16
N ILE A 14 36.82 -30.98 -34.87
CA ILE A 14 36.50 -32.41 -34.97
C ILE A 14 36.67 -33.09 -33.61
N THR A 15 37.76 -32.83 -32.88
CA THR A 15 37.98 -33.41 -31.55
C THR A 15 36.92 -32.95 -30.55
N LEU A 16 36.48 -31.69 -30.62
CA LEU A 16 35.40 -31.12 -29.80
C LEU A 16 34.03 -31.76 -30.10
N LEU A 17 33.74 -32.03 -31.37
CA LEU A 17 32.48 -32.64 -31.76
C LEU A 17 32.44 -34.12 -31.33
N VAL A 18 33.56 -34.84 -31.50
CA VAL A 18 33.71 -36.21 -31.01
C VAL A 18 33.59 -36.28 -29.49
N SER A 19 34.15 -35.33 -28.74
CA SER A 19 33.99 -35.31 -27.28
C SER A 19 32.55 -35.05 -26.85
N PHE A 20 31.78 -34.18 -27.54
CA PHE A 20 30.34 -34.03 -27.26
C PHE A 20 29.54 -35.30 -27.56
N VAL A 21 29.88 -36.03 -28.62
CA VAL A 21 29.21 -37.30 -28.94
C VAL A 21 29.53 -38.39 -27.92
N ILE A 22 30.77 -38.45 -27.44
CA ILE A 22 31.17 -39.41 -26.40
C ILE A 22 30.51 -39.06 -25.06
N ILE A 23 30.57 -37.80 -24.64
CA ILE A 23 29.94 -37.34 -23.38
C ILE A 23 28.43 -37.49 -23.46
N GLY A 24 27.81 -37.04 -24.56
CA GLY A 24 26.39 -37.19 -24.81
C GLY A 24 25.94 -38.65 -24.90
N GLY A 25 26.76 -39.51 -25.49
CA GLY A 25 26.52 -40.96 -25.56
C GLY A 25 26.64 -41.65 -24.21
N ILE A 26 27.61 -41.26 -23.38
CA ILE A 26 27.75 -41.77 -22.00
C ILE A 26 26.57 -41.30 -21.15
N ILE A 27 26.15 -40.04 -21.24
CA ILE A 27 24.96 -39.53 -20.56
C ILE A 27 23.72 -40.27 -21.06
N PHE A 28 23.55 -40.47 -22.36
CA PHE A 28 22.43 -41.23 -22.89
C PHE A 28 22.44 -42.70 -22.44
N PHE A 29 23.60 -43.33 -22.30
CA PHE A 29 23.71 -44.69 -21.78
C PHE A 29 23.44 -44.77 -20.27
N LEU A 30 23.90 -43.78 -19.49
CA LEU A 30 23.65 -43.69 -18.05
C LEU A 30 22.20 -43.31 -17.72
N PHE A 31 21.54 -42.55 -18.58
CA PHE A 31 20.24 -41.92 -18.30
C PHE A 31 19.11 -42.28 -19.29
N GLY A 32 19.35 -43.12 -20.29
CA GLY A 32 18.44 -43.35 -21.42
C GLY A 32 17.86 -44.76 -21.56
N GLY A 33 17.89 -45.58 -20.50
CA GLY A 33 16.98 -46.71 -20.36
C GLY A 33 15.70 -46.25 -19.67
N PHE A 34 14.67 -45.86 -20.42
CA PHE A 34 13.42 -45.32 -19.88
C PHE A 34 12.74 -46.33 -18.96
N GLY A 35 12.71 -46.05 -17.64
CA GLY A 35 12.14 -46.95 -16.64
C GLY A 35 12.08 -46.39 -15.22
N GLY A 36 11.29 -45.33 -15.01
CA GLY A 36 10.67 -45.03 -13.71
C GLY A 36 11.31 -43.93 -12.84
N GLY A 37 10.51 -42.92 -12.50
CA GLY A 37 10.76 -41.99 -11.39
C GLY A 37 11.33 -40.64 -11.81
N GLY A 38 10.47 -39.62 -11.87
CA GLY A 38 10.86 -38.26 -12.25
C GLY A 38 11.70 -37.56 -11.19
N ASP A 39 12.65 -36.75 -11.67
CA ASP A 39 12.80 -35.39 -11.16
C ASP A 39 13.37 -34.53 -12.29
N SER A 40 12.51 -33.64 -12.80
CA SER A 40 12.83 -32.74 -13.90
C SER A 40 13.94 -31.78 -13.45
N LEU A 41 15.01 -31.70 -14.23
CA LEU A 41 15.96 -30.59 -14.17
C LEU A 41 15.18 -29.29 -14.33
N LYS A 42 14.95 -28.57 -13.22
CA LYS A 42 14.31 -27.26 -13.25
C LYS A 42 15.17 -26.32 -14.08
N GLN A 43 14.68 -26.05 -15.28
CA GLN A 43 15.09 -24.91 -16.08
C GLN A 43 14.86 -23.67 -15.21
N LEU A 44 15.91 -22.88 -14.95
CA LEU A 44 15.76 -21.57 -14.33
C LEU A 44 15.03 -20.67 -15.33
N GLU A 45 13.70 -20.67 -15.26
CA GLU A 45 12.89 -19.62 -15.87
C GLU A 45 13.17 -18.32 -15.12
N PRO A 46 13.31 -17.18 -15.82
CA PRO A 46 13.33 -15.89 -15.14
C PRO A 46 12.00 -15.77 -14.37
N GLU A 47 12.07 -15.59 -13.07
CA GLU A 47 10.91 -15.37 -12.22
C GLU A 47 10.29 -14.02 -12.61
N ILE A 48 9.40 -14.04 -13.60
CA ILE A 48 8.51 -12.91 -13.85
C ILE A 48 7.56 -12.91 -12.65
N THR A 49 7.85 -12.07 -11.66
CA THR A 49 6.92 -11.84 -10.55
C THR A 49 5.64 -11.28 -11.17
N LEU A 50 4.58 -12.07 -11.18
CA LEU A 50 3.28 -11.65 -11.70
C LEU A 50 2.48 -11.01 -10.56
N ILE A 51 1.73 -9.97 -10.88
CA ILE A 51 0.77 -9.36 -9.96
C ILE A 51 -0.33 -10.37 -9.66
N SER A 52 -0.64 -10.57 -8.38
CA SER A 52 -1.64 -11.53 -7.94
C SER A 52 -2.49 -11.00 -6.77
N GLU A 53 -3.51 -11.77 -6.39
CA GLU A 53 -4.36 -11.47 -5.23
C GLU A 53 -3.56 -11.42 -3.91
N GLU A 54 -2.44 -12.15 -3.81
CA GLU A 54 -1.58 -12.14 -2.61
C GLU A 54 -0.88 -10.80 -2.37
N ASP A 55 -0.76 -9.98 -3.42
CA ASP A 55 -0.20 -8.64 -3.33
C ASP A 55 -1.18 -7.63 -2.72
N GLN A 56 -2.47 -7.96 -2.67
CA GLN A 56 -3.47 -7.09 -2.04
C GLN A 56 -3.23 -6.98 -0.54
N PHE A 57 -3.53 -5.80 0.01
CA PHE A 57 -3.57 -5.60 1.46
C PHE A 57 -4.44 -4.40 1.83
N ASN A 58 -4.96 -4.43 3.05
CA ASN A 58 -5.66 -3.33 3.70
C ASN A 58 -4.83 -2.87 4.90
N LEU A 59 -4.37 -1.62 4.86
CA LEU A 59 -3.57 -1.01 5.91
C LEU A 59 -4.43 -0.05 6.73
N PHE A 60 -4.41 -0.22 8.05
CA PHE A 60 -5.03 0.70 8.99
C PHE A 60 -4.06 1.83 9.37
N CYS A 61 -4.31 3.03 8.87
CA CYS A 61 -3.52 4.22 9.12
C CYS A 61 -4.15 5.07 10.22
N VAL A 62 -3.33 5.52 11.17
CA VAL A 62 -3.71 6.46 12.23
C VAL A 62 -2.80 7.68 12.15
N LEU A 63 -3.36 8.89 12.14
CA LEU A 63 -2.62 10.12 12.37
C LEU A 63 -3.05 10.67 13.74
N ASP A 64 -2.13 10.64 14.68
CA ASP A 64 -2.29 11.09 16.05
C ASP A 64 -1.19 12.10 16.37
N THR A 65 -1.55 13.38 16.35
CA THR A 65 -0.60 14.49 16.60
C THR A 65 -0.31 14.68 18.09
N GLU A 66 -0.98 13.94 18.97
CA GLU A 66 -0.96 14.08 20.44
C GLU A 66 -1.42 15.47 20.97
N GLU A 67 -1.90 16.33 20.08
CA GLU A 67 -2.47 17.64 20.42
C GLU A 67 -3.93 17.46 20.82
N SER A 68 -4.29 17.83 22.06
CA SER A 68 -5.62 17.55 22.62
C SER A 68 -6.79 18.23 21.90
N ASP A 69 -6.52 19.32 21.16
CA ASP A 69 -7.48 20.05 20.35
C ASP A 69 -7.57 19.54 18.90
N LYS A 70 -6.76 18.53 18.53
CA LYS A 70 -6.75 17.92 17.22
C LYS A 70 -7.36 16.52 17.27
N PRO A 71 -8.38 16.22 16.45
CA PRO A 71 -8.93 14.89 16.37
C PRO A 71 -7.92 13.93 15.73
N VAL A 72 -7.86 12.72 16.26
CA VAL A 72 -7.17 11.60 15.60
C VAL A 72 -7.84 11.32 14.26
N CYS A 73 -7.05 11.06 13.22
CA CYS A 73 -7.57 10.65 11.91
C CYS A 73 -7.32 9.15 11.72
N TYR A 74 -8.39 8.42 11.41
CA TYR A 74 -8.33 7.00 11.10
C TYR A 74 -8.65 6.81 9.62
N MET A 75 -7.86 6.02 8.91
CA MET A 75 -8.09 5.72 7.50
C MET A 75 -7.69 4.28 7.19
N ILE A 76 -8.43 3.63 6.31
CA ILE A 76 -8.00 2.39 5.68
C ILE A 76 -7.45 2.74 4.30
N PHE A 77 -6.22 2.34 4.04
CA PHE A 77 -5.65 2.34 2.71
C PHE A 77 -5.72 0.92 2.14
N ARG A 78 -6.51 0.74 1.08
CA ARG A 78 -6.62 -0.52 0.36
C ARG A 78 -5.75 -0.47 -0.88
N PHE A 79 -4.85 -1.43 -1.00
CA PHE A 79 -3.96 -1.60 -2.13
C PHE A 79 -4.44 -2.80 -2.96
N ASN A 80 -4.91 -2.55 -4.18
CA ASN A 80 -5.34 -3.61 -5.10
C ASN A 80 -4.64 -3.48 -6.46
N PRO A 81 -3.49 -4.14 -6.65
CA PRO A 81 -2.72 -4.05 -7.88
C PRO A 81 -3.32 -4.84 -9.03
N VAL A 82 -4.11 -5.89 -8.75
CA VAL A 82 -4.83 -6.68 -9.77
C VAL A 82 -5.89 -5.81 -10.46
N ALA A 83 -6.66 -5.08 -9.68
CA ALA A 83 -7.67 -4.13 -10.17
C ALA A 83 -7.08 -2.79 -10.61
N LYS A 84 -5.77 -2.59 -10.46
CA LYS A 84 -5.07 -1.30 -10.65
C LYS A 84 -5.77 -0.16 -9.92
N ARG A 85 -6.11 -0.37 -8.64
CA ARG A 85 -6.88 0.60 -7.86
C ARG A 85 -6.40 0.62 -6.42
N ASN A 86 -6.15 1.82 -5.93
CA ASN A 86 -6.04 2.07 -4.49
C ASN A 86 -7.34 2.70 -3.99
N THR A 87 -7.67 2.52 -2.72
CA THR A 87 -8.87 3.13 -2.12
C THR A 87 -8.59 3.62 -0.71
N CYS A 88 -8.80 4.92 -0.50
CA CYS A 88 -8.84 5.52 0.83
C CYS A 88 -10.24 5.44 1.42
N ILE A 89 -10.33 5.11 2.71
CA ILE A 89 -11.60 5.04 3.45
C ILE A 89 -11.37 5.63 4.84
N ALA A 90 -11.78 6.87 5.05
CA ALA A 90 -11.72 7.53 6.33
C ALA A 90 -12.72 6.88 7.29
N LEU A 91 -12.35 6.82 8.56
CA LEU A 91 -13.21 6.39 9.65
C LEU A 91 -13.33 7.51 10.67
N PRO A 92 -14.53 7.83 11.17
CA PRO A 92 -14.69 8.86 12.16
C PRO A 92 -14.22 8.37 13.54
N ALA A 93 -13.73 9.29 14.37
CA ALA A 93 -13.28 8.97 15.72
C ALA A 93 -14.39 8.34 16.58
N ASN A 94 -15.64 8.80 16.39
CA ASN A 94 -16.83 8.30 17.08
C ASN A 94 -17.53 7.14 16.34
N LEU A 95 -16.85 6.44 15.44
CA LEU A 95 -17.35 5.19 14.87
C LEU A 95 -17.73 4.21 15.98
N ALA A 96 -18.95 3.68 15.93
CA ALA A 96 -19.44 2.66 16.83
C ALA A 96 -18.71 1.35 16.57
N VAL A 97 -17.93 0.92 17.55
CA VAL A 97 -17.23 -0.37 17.53
C VAL A 97 -17.57 -1.17 18.78
N ASN A 98 -17.35 -2.49 18.72
CA ASN A 98 -17.48 -3.34 19.88
C ASN A 98 -16.14 -3.43 20.61
N ASN A 99 -16.15 -3.20 21.93
CA ASN A 99 -15.03 -3.50 22.81
C ASN A 99 -15.53 -4.35 23.98
N ASN A 100 -15.11 -5.61 24.04
CA ASN A 100 -15.50 -6.57 25.09
C ASN A 100 -17.03 -6.68 25.33
N GLY A 101 -17.82 -6.66 24.25
CA GLY A 101 -19.27 -6.80 24.32
C GLY A 101 -20.05 -5.49 24.50
N ALA A 102 -19.37 -4.36 24.72
CA ALA A 102 -19.99 -3.05 24.81
C ALA A 102 -19.73 -2.22 23.54
N SER A 103 -20.72 -1.43 23.12
CA SER A 103 -20.53 -0.45 22.05
C SER A 103 -19.83 0.80 22.58
N THR A 104 -18.77 1.25 21.89
CA THR A 104 -17.99 2.43 22.23
C THR A 104 -17.48 3.11 20.95
N LYS A 105 -16.81 4.26 21.11
CA LYS A 105 -16.13 4.98 20.02
C LYS A 105 -14.83 4.26 19.66
N LEU A 106 -14.48 4.20 18.37
CA LEU A 106 -13.19 3.71 17.90
C LEU A 106 -12.03 4.40 18.62
N ASP A 107 -12.15 5.71 18.80
CA ASP A 107 -11.16 6.54 19.48
C ASP A 107 -10.92 6.14 20.95
N ASN A 108 -11.98 5.76 21.66
CA ASN A 108 -11.84 5.24 23.01
C ASN A 108 -11.03 3.93 23.03
N VAL A 109 -11.24 3.04 22.05
CA VAL A 109 -10.49 1.78 21.96
C VAL A 109 -9.01 2.07 21.69
N TYR A 110 -8.71 2.99 20.77
CA TYR A 110 -7.34 3.39 20.47
C TYR A 110 -6.62 3.92 21.72
N HIS A 111 -7.23 4.87 22.44
CA HIS A 111 -6.60 5.47 23.62
C HIS A 111 -6.55 4.54 24.85
N MET A 112 -7.51 3.62 25.01
CA MET A 112 -7.55 2.72 26.16
C MET A 112 -6.80 1.40 25.96
N SER A 113 -6.71 0.92 24.71
CA SER A 113 -6.28 -0.45 24.39
C SER A 113 -5.25 -0.51 23.27
N GLY A 114 -4.85 0.63 22.71
CA GLY A 114 -3.83 0.75 21.69
C GLY A 114 -4.31 0.45 20.27
N VAL A 115 -3.42 0.68 19.31
CA VAL A 115 -3.72 0.59 17.87
C VAL A 115 -4.14 -0.80 17.42
N THR A 116 -3.57 -1.88 17.97
CA THR A 116 -3.95 -3.25 17.61
C THR A 116 -5.42 -3.52 17.92
N ALA A 117 -5.88 -3.12 19.12
CA ALA A 117 -7.28 -3.27 19.51
C ALA A 117 -8.21 -2.38 18.66
N ALA A 118 -7.78 -1.16 18.33
CA ALA A 118 -8.55 -0.27 17.47
C ALA A 118 -8.68 -0.81 16.03
N ARG A 119 -7.59 -1.33 15.45
CA ARG A 119 -7.60 -2.00 14.14
C ARG A 119 -8.58 -3.18 14.15
N ASP A 120 -8.49 -4.06 15.15
CA ASP A 120 -9.34 -5.24 15.22
C ASP A 120 -10.82 -4.88 15.41
N ALA A 121 -11.10 -3.84 16.20
CA ALA A 121 -12.44 -3.31 16.38
C ALA A 121 -13.01 -2.67 15.10
N ALA A 122 -12.19 -1.92 14.35
CA ALA A 122 -12.56 -1.36 13.05
C ALA A 122 -12.79 -2.47 12.01
N ALA A 123 -11.89 -3.47 11.95
CA ALA A 123 -12.00 -4.64 11.08
C ALA A 123 -13.33 -5.39 11.32
N ALA A 124 -13.70 -5.58 12.59
CA ALA A 124 -14.96 -6.20 12.97
C ALA A 124 -16.18 -5.35 12.57
N ALA A 125 -16.13 -4.03 12.80
CA ALA A 125 -17.22 -3.11 12.44
C ALA A 125 -17.47 -3.06 10.93
N LEU A 126 -16.41 -3.17 10.12
CA LEU A 126 -16.47 -3.12 8.65
C LEU A 126 -16.66 -4.50 8.01
N ASN A 127 -16.57 -5.59 8.78
CA ASN A 127 -16.49 -6.95 8.28
C ASN A 127 -15.44 -7.10 7.17
N MET A 128 -14.24 -6.59 7.44
CA MET A 128 -13.11 -6.50 6.51
C MET A 128 -11.81 -6.85 7.24
N ALA A 129 -10.96 -7.66 6.61
CA ALA A 129 -9.62 -7.92 7.14
C ALA A 129 -8.74 -6.67 7.00
N LEU A 130 -8.08 -6.26 8.10
CA LEU A 130 -7.06 -5.21 8.11
C LEU A 130 -5.73 -5.87 8.45
N ASP A 131 -4.85 -5.97 7.46
CA ASP A 131 -3.67 -6.84 7.51
C ASP A 131 -2.57 -6.29 8.41
N ARG A 132 -2.41 -4.96 8.41
CA ARG A 132 -1.34 -4.23 9.11
C ARG A 132 -1.84 -2.87 9.57
N TYR A 133 -1.08 -2.21 10.42
CA TYR A 133 -1.32 -0.82 10.80
C TYR A 133 -0.05 0.05 10.73
N MET A 134 -0.23 1.36 10.60
CA MET A 134 0.80 2.37 10.81
C MET A 134 0.22 3.56 11.56
N VAL A 135 0.91 3.98 12.63
CA VAL A 135 0.60 5.16 13.42
C VAL A 135 1.62 6.25 13.11
N PHE A 136 1.13 7.37 12.62
CA PHE A 136 1.90 8.56 12.33
C PHE A 136 1.69 9.60 13.42
N ASP A 137 2.80 10.15 13.89
CA ASP A 137 2.83 11.44 14.57
C ASP A 137 2.98 12.58 13.55
N SER A 138 3.02 13.83 14.04
CA SER A 138 3.24 15.00 13.18
C SER A 138 4.52 14.88 12.34
N THR A 139 5.62 14.39 12.92
CA THR A 139 6.92 14.32 12.24
C THR A 139 6.92 13.33 11.09
N SER A 140 6.48 12.09 11.36
CA SER A 140 6.44 11.01 10.38
C SER A 140 5.41 11.27 9.28
N PHE A 141 4.26 11.85 9.60
CA PHE A 141 3.25 12.23 8.61
C PHE A 141 3.72 13.34 7.66
N GLN A 142 4.30 14.41 8.20
CA GLN A 142 4.84 15.49 7.37
C GLN A 142 5.99 14.99 6.49
N LYS A 143 6.79 14.04 6.98
CA LYS A 143 7.83 13.38 6.20
C LYS A 143 7.24 12.56 5.05
N LEU A 144 6.17 11.79 5.31
CA LEU A 144 5.43 11.06 4.27
C LEU A 144 4.94 12.01 3.17
N CYS A 145 4.26 13.09 3.56
CA CYS A 145 3.77 14.10 2.61
C CYS A 145 4.91 14.70 1.78
N SER A 146 6.05 14.99 2.41
CA SER A 146 7.23 15.53 1.71
C SER A 146 7.85 14.53 0.73
N ILE A 147 7.83 13.23 1.04
CA ILE A 147 8.30 12.19 0.13
C ILE A 147 7.39 12.10 -1.09
N LEU A 148 6.07 12.15 -0.88
CA LEU A 148 5.05 12.05 -1.93
C LEU A 148 4.97 13.33 -2.78
N GLY A 149 5.31 14.49 -2.20
CA GLY A 149 5.43 15.76 -2.92
C GLY A 149 4.32 16.76 -2.63
N GLY A 150 3.57 16.59 -1.52
CA GLY A 150 2.43 17.45 -1.19
C GLY A 150 1.21 17.20 -2.07
N VAL A 151 0.28 18.16 -2.09
CA VAL A 151 -0.96 18.06 -2.88
C VAL A 151 -1.45 19.44 -3.29
N GLU A 152 -1.95 19.56 -4.51
CA GLU A 152 -2.77 20.69 -4.96
C GLU A 152 -4.24 20.38 -4.71
N CYS A 153 -4.90 21.16 -3.85
CA CYS A 153 -6.33 21.01 -3.57
C CYS A 153 -7.02 22.36 -3.29
N ILE A 154 -8.35 22.34 -3.19
CA ILE A 154 -9.16 23.48 -2.76
C ILE A 154 -9.30 23.42 -1.24
N VAL A 155 -9.17 24.58 -0.59
CA VAL A 155 -9.43 24.75 0.85
C VAL A 155 -10.61 25.70 0.97
N ASP A 156 -11.79 25.12 1.18
CA ASP A 156 -13.08 25.81 1.21
C ASP A 156 -13.53 26.22 2.63
N GLU A 157 -12.61 26.12 3.59
CA GLU A 157 -12.82 26.48 4.99
C GLU A 157 -11.79 27.47 5.50
N LYS A 158 -12.22 28.31 6.44
CA LYS A 158 -11.36 29.30 7.06
C LYS A 158 -10.53 28.71 8.20
N ILE A 159 -9.42 28.06 7.83
CA ILE A 159 -8.51 27.40 8.77
C ILE A 159 -7.29 28.29 9.02
N VAL A 160 -7.02 28.62 10.28
CA VAL A 160 -5.83 29.42 10.66
C VAL A 160 -4.56 28.69 10.22
N GLY A 161 -3.79 29.29 9.33
CA GLY A 161 -2.57 28.70 8.75
C GLY A 161 -2.74 28.19 7.32
N LEU A 162 -3.96 28.18 6.79
CA LEU A 162 -4.27 27.90 5.38
C LEU A 162 -4.91 29.13 4.73
N GLN A 163 -4.82 29.19 3.40
CA GLN A 163 -5.50 30.22 2.62
C GLN A 163 -6.87 29.67 2.17
N GLU A 164 -7.96 30.22 2.68
CA GLU A 164 -9.30 29.94 2.16
C GLU A 164 -9.39 30.43 0.70
N SER A 165 -9.76 29.55 -0.22
CA SER A 165 -9.75 29.83 -1.66
C SER A 165 -10.60 28.82 -2.41
N ASP A 166 -11.37 29.28 -3.40
CA ASP A 166 -12.09 28.46 -4.38
C ASP A 166 -11.18 27.93 -5.52
N LYS A 167 -9.88 28.24 -5.45
CA LYS A 167 -8.85 27.79 -6.41
C LYS A 167 -7.92 26.76 -5.78
N MET A 168 -7.41 25.88 -6.64
CA MET A 168 -6.35 24.94 -6.29
C MET A 168 -5.13 25.69 -5.73
N GLN A 169 -4.62 25.19 -4.62
CA GLN A 169 -3.41 25.67 -3.97
C GLN A 169 -2.56 24.48 -3.53
N TYR A 170 -1.25 24.68 -3.55
CA TYR A 170 -0.32 23.68 -3.06
C TYR A 170 -0.29 23.67 -1.52
N LEU A 171 -0.50 22.49 -0.94
CA LEU A 171 -0.32 22.22 0.49
C LEU A 171 0.91 21.32 0.71
N GLY A 172 1.84 21.81 1.53
CA GLY A 172 2.94 21.01 2.06
C GLY A 172 2.51 20.15 3.27
N GLY A 173 3.40 19.30 3.77
CA GLY A 173 3.06 18.31 4.81
C GLY A 173 2.40 18.88 6.07
N SER A 174 2.90 20.01 6.60
CA SER A 174 2.29 20.63 7.78
C SER A 174 0.91 21.23 7.51
N GLN A 175 0.69 21.75 6.30
CA GLN A 175 -0.60 22.29 5.86
C GLN A 175 -1.61 21.18 5.60
N ILE A 176 -1.18 20.06 5.00
CA ILE A 176 -2.00 18.85 4.85
C ILE A 176 -2.42 18.36 6.22
N GLN A 177 -1.47 18.18 7.14
CA GLN A 177 -1.78 17.76 8.51
C GLN A 177 -2.84 18.65 9.15
N LEU A 178 -2.63 19.97 9.10
CA LEU A 178 -3.57 20.96 9.64
C LEU A 178 -4.96 20.84 9.01
N TYR A 179 -5.04 20.56 7.70
CA TYR A 179 -6.31 20.40 7.01
C TYR A 179 -7.05 19.13 7.45
N LEU A 180 -6.33 18.01 7.57
CA LEU A 180 -6.91 16.73 7.97
C LEU A 180 -7.38 16.71 9.44
N THR A 181 -6.66 17.42 10.30
CA THR A 181 -6.93 17.48 11.74
C THR A 181 -7.69 18.75 12.15
N TYR A 182 -8.36 19.44 11.22
CA TYR A 182 -9.23 20.55 11.59
C TYR A 182 -10.57 20.00 12.14
N PRO A 183 -10.96 20.31 13.39
CA PRO A 183 -12.18 19.76 13.99
C PRO A 183 -13.45 20.52 13.59
N ASP A 184 -13.34 21.79 13.23
CA ASP A 184 -14.46 22.73 13.17
C ASP A 184 -14.97 22.95 11.74
N PHE A 185 -14.90 21.94 10.88
CA PHE A 185 -15.51 21.97 9.55
C PHE A 185 -17.00 22.33 9.65
N THR A 186 -17.50 23.16 8.73
CA THR A 186 -18.91 23.63 8.77
C THR A 186 -19.90 22.46 8.64
N GLY A 187 -19.55 21.46 7.84
CA GLY A 187 -20.26 20.18 7.69
C GLY A 187 -19.87 19.10 8.72
N GLY A 188 -19.09 19.47 9.74
CA GLY A 188 -18.68 18.61 10.84
C GLY A 188 -17.81 17.42 10.43
N GLU A 189 -17.87 16.35 11.22
CA GLU A 189 -17.06 15.15 11.02
C GLU A 189 -17.27 14.50 9.64
N ALA A 190 -18.49 14.56 9.09
CA ALA A 190 -18.78 14.01 7.77
C ALA A 190 -17.99 14.73 6.65
N GLN A 191 -17.87 16.06 6.72
CA GLN A 191 -17.02 16.82 5.78
C GLN A 191 -15.55 16.54 6.04
N ARG A 192 -15.12 16.49 7.31
CA ARG A 192 -13.72 16.18 7.66
C ARG A 192 -13.29 14.83 7.08
N MET A 193 -14.14 13.81 7.16
CA MET A 193 -13.86 12.50 6.55
C MET A 193 -13.65 12.59 5.04
N VAL A 194 -14.49 13.34 4.33
CA VAL A 194 -14.33 13.56 2.88
C VAL A 194 -13.02 14.27 2.57
N VAL A 195 -12.65 15.27 3.39
CA VAL A 195 -11.37 15.97 3.26
C VAL A 195 -10.19 15.01 3.45
N VAL A 196 -10.22 14.16 4.48
CA VAL A 196 -9.19 13.12 4.71
C VAL A 196 -9.07 12.19 3.50
N ASP A 197 -10.20 11.63 3.06
CA ASP A 197 -10.25 10.69 1.94
C ASP A 197 -9.73 11.30 0.64
N SER A 198 -10.29 12.45 0.25
CA SER A 198 -9.98 13.09 -1.02
C SER A 198 -8.57 13.67 -1.04
N THR A 199 -8.10 14.30 0.04
CA THR A 199 -6.76 14.91 0.10
C THR A 199 -5.67 13.84 0.02
N ILE A 200 -5.82 12.71 0.73
CA ILE A 200 -4.84 11.63 0.66
C ILE A 200 -4.88 10.92 -0.71
N ALA A 201 -6.07 10.67 -1.25
CA ALA A 201 -6.20 10.07 -2.59
C ALA A 201 -5.56 10.97 -3.66
N GLU A 202 -5.80 12.27 -3.59
CA GLU A 202 -5.27 13.24 -4.53
C GLU A 202 -3.74 13.39 -4.38
N MET A 203 -3.21 13.42 -3.16
CA MET A 203 -1.77 13.39 -2.90
C MET A 203 -1.09 12.20 -3.58
N LEU A 204 -1.69 11.00 -3.46
CA LEU A 204 -1.16 9.78 -4.09
C LEU A 204 -1.28 9.84 -5.62
N ASN A 205 -2.34 10.45 -6.16
CA ASN A 205 -2.54 10.59 -7.60
C ASN A 205 -1.60 11.62 -8.24
N GLN A 206 -1.27 12.69 -7.53
CA GLN A 206 -0.35 13.74 -7.99
C GLN A 206 1.12 13.40 -7.76
N THR A 207 1.40 12.33 -7.00
CA THR A 207 2.76 11.86 -6.75
C THR A 207 3.44 11.44 -8.06
N ASP A 208 4.70 11.85 -8.26
CA ASP A 208 5.55 11.31 -9.32
C ASP A 208 5.88 9.84 -9.04
N GLY A 209 5.05 8.95 -9.57
CA GLY A 209 5.13 7.51 -9.35
C GLY A 209 6.47 6.91 -9.82
N SER A 210 7.02 7.37 -10.94
CA SER A 210 8.31 6.90 -11.44
C SER A 210 9.45 7.24 -10.47
N ARG A 211 9.49 8.49 -9.98
CA ARG A 211 10.47 8.92 -8.97
C ARG A 211 10.35 8.12 -7.68
N ILE A 212 9.12 7.86 -7.21
CA ILE A 212 8.92 7.05 -6.00
C ILE A 212 9.32 5.61 -6.24
N SER A 213 9.01 5.03 -7.40
CA SER A 213 9.38 3.66 -7.76
C SER A 213 10.90 3.44 -7.73
N GLU A 214 11.67 4.40 -8.24
CA GLU A 214 13.14 4.38 -8.20
C GLU A 214 13.71 4.52 -6.79
N THR A 215 13.02 5.27 -5.92
CA THR A 215 13.47 5.56 -4.56
C THR A 215 12.76 4.74 -3.48
N LEU A 216 11.97 3.74 -3.86
CA LEU A 216 11.01 3.06 -2.98
C LEU A 216 11.66 2.44 -1.74
N ASP A 217 12.83 1.81 -1.89
CA ASP A 217 13.57 1.23 -0.76
C ASP A 217 13.97 2.28 0.27
N ARG A 218 14.40 3.46 -0.19
CA ARG A 218 14.78 4.57 0.68
C ARG A 218 13.55 5.17 1.35
N SER A 219 12.47 5.36 0.59
CA SER A 219 11.21 5.90 1.08
C SER A 219 10.61 5.00 2.16
N PHE A 220 10.50 3.70 1.90
CA PHE A 220 10.06 2.70 2.88
C PHE A 220 10.92 2.73 4.14
N SER A 221 12.25 2.63 3.98
CA SER A 221 13.19 2.63 5.10
C SER A 221 13.11 3.93 5.92
N THR A 222 12.87 5.07 5.28
CA THR A 222 12.72 6.35 5.97
C THR A 222 11.44 6.36 6.80
N ILE A 223 10.32 5.94 6.23
CA ILE A 223 9.02 5.99 6.91
C ILE A 223 8.95 4.97 8.04
N ILE A 224 9.31 3.71 7.80
CA ILE A 224 9.17 2.66 8.82
C ILE A 224 10.03 2.91 10.07
N ASN A 225 11.14 3.62 9.92
CA ASN A 225 12.01 4.02 11.04
C ASN A 225 11.55 5.31 11.75
N LEU A 226 10.60 6.05 11.17
CA LEU A 226 10.11 7.31 11.72
C LEU A 226 8.71 7.23 12.31
N VAL A 227 7.86 6.32 11.82
CA VAL A 227 6.50 6.14 12.35
C VAL A 227 6.52 5.84 13.84
N LYS A 228 5.50 6.33 14.54
CA LYS A 228 5.35 6.19 15.99
C LYS A 228 5.17 4.72 16.40
N ASP A 229 4.37 3.98 15.64
CA ASP A 229 4.12 2.55 15.84
C ASP A 229 3.69 1.90 14.51
N SER A 230 4.06 0.64 14.29
CA SER A 230 3.72 -0.13 13.09
C SER A 230 3.99 -1.62 13.30
N ASP A 231 3.12 -2.48 12.77
CA ASP A 231 3.38 -3.91 12.62
C ASP A 231 3.82 -4.31 11.20
N VAL A 232 4.01 -3.35 10.30
CA VAL A 232 4.53 -3.58 8.94
C VAL A 232 5.99 -4.02 9.01
N THR A 233 6.29 -5.18 8.42
CA THR A 233 7.65 -5.74 8.45
C THR A 233 8.42 -5.51 7.15
N ALA A 234 9.75 -5.67 7.21
CA ALA A 234 10.58 -5.71 6.01
C ALA A 234 10.20 -6.87 5.06
N GLN A 235 9.63 -7.95 5.58
CA GLN A 235 9.16 -9.06 4.75
C GLN A 235 7.89 -8.67 3.99
N ASP A 236 6.94 -7.99 4.63
CA ASP A 236 5.74 -7.47 3.97
C ASP A 236 6.11 -6.54 2.81
N TYR A 237 7.08 -5.66 3.03
CA TYR A 237 7.62 -4.79 2.00
C TYR A 237 8.25 -5.57 0.85
N LYS A 238 9.16 -6.52 1.14
CA LYS A 238 9.84 -7.32 0.11
C LYS A 238 8.84 -8.09 -0.76
N ASN A 239 7.84 -8.72 -0.14
CA ASN A 239 6.84 -9.50 -0.84
C ASN A 239 6.04 -8.64 -1.82
N ARG A 240 5.69 -7.40 -1.43
CA ARG A 240 4.81 -6.52 -2.20
C ARG A 240 5.54 -5.46 -3.02
N LYS A 241 6.87 -5.37 -2.92
CA LYS A 241 7.69 -4.35 -3.59
C LYS A 241 7.43 -4.32 -5.09
N HIS A 242 7.36 -5.50 -5.72
CA HIS A 242 7.10 -5.59 -7.15
C HIS A 242 5.75 -4.96 -7.51
N ALA A 243 4.68 -5.31 -6.78
CA ALA A 243 3.36 -4.76 -7.00
C ALA A 243 3.27 -3.25 -6.73
N MET A 244 3.94 -2.76 -5.69
CA MET A 244 4.00 -1.31 -5.41
C MET A 244 4.63 -0.55 -6.58
N LYS A 245 5.78 -1.04 -7.08
CA LYS A 245 6.44 -0.44 -8.26
C LYS A 245 5.54 -0.49 -9.49
N TYR A 246 4.87 -1.63 -9.71
CA TYR A 246 3.91 -1.78 -10.81
C TYR A 246 2.80 -0.73 -10.76
N MET A 247 2.19 -0.51 -9.59
CA MET A 247 1.14 0.49 -9.42
C MET A 247 1.64 1.91 -9.66
N LEU A 248 2.83 2.24 -9.13
CA LEU A 248 3.44 3.57 -9.29
C LEU A 248 3.80 3.88 -10.76
N GLU A 249 4.26 2.88 -11.53
CA GLU A 249 4.70 3.08 -12.91
C GLU A 249 3.56 2.95 -13.94
N TYR A 250 2.58 2.07 -13.70
CA TYR A 250 1.60 1.65 -14.71
C TYR A 250 0.14 1.89 -14.32
N ALA A 251 -0.11 2.43 -13.13
CA ALA A 251 -1.43 2.89 -12.69
C ALA A 251 -1.39 4.26 -11.98
N PRO A 252 -0.68 5.28 -12.53
CA PRO A 252 -0.73 6.62 -11.94
C PRO A 252 -2.18 7.15 -11.98
N GLY A 253 -2.58 7.90 -10.95
CA GLY A 253 -3.93 8.46 -10.86
C GLY A 253 -5.03 7.44 -10.51
N SER A 254 -4.67 6.23 -10.07
CA SER A 254 -5.64 5.15 -9.80
C SER A 254 -6.10 5.06 -8.34
N THR A 255 -5.85 6.07 -7.53
CA THR A 255 -6.30 6.13 -6.14
C THR A 255 -7.65 6.81 -6.08
N GLY A 256 -8.68 6.05 -5.71
CA GLY A 256 -9.99 6.58 -5.38
C GLY A 256 -10.18 6.67 -3.87
N TYR A 257 -11.35 7.13 -3.47
CA TYR A 257 -11.82 7.04 -2.10
C TYR A 257 -13.25 6.53 -2.04
N TYR A 258 -13.64 5.94 -0.91
CA TYR A 258 -14.99 5.46 -0.67
C TYR A 258 -15.65 6.28 0.43
N TYR A 259 -16.69 7.02 0.06
CA TYR A 259 -17.50 7.74 1.04
C TYR A 259 -18.28 6.75 1.91
N LEU A 260 -17.81 6.57 3.15
CA LEU A 260 -18.47 5.71 4.12
C LEU A 260 -19.76 6.38 4.60
N SER A 261 -20.91 5.93 4.08
CA SER A 261 -22.21 6.39 4.56
C SER A 261 -22.46 5.89 5.98
N LEU A 262 -22.78 6.81 6.89
CA LEU A 262 -22.91 6.56 8.33
C LEU A 262 -24.28 7.01 8.85
N GLN A 263 -24.76 6.35 9.90
CA GLN A 263 -25.98 6.72 10.61
C GLN A 263 -25.65 7.11 12.05
N GLN A 264 -26.07 8.31 12.44
CA GLN A 264 -25.89 8.79 13.81
C GLN A 264 -26.90 8.16 14.75
N THR A 265 -26.41 7.61 15.86
CA THR A 265 -27.20 7.10 16.99
C THR A 265 -26.62 7.67 18.28
N GLY A 266 -27.21 8.76 18.78
CA GLY A 266 -26.62 9.55 19.87
C GLY A 266 -25.27 10.14 19.46
N ASP A 267 -24.24 9.88 20.26
CA ASP A 267 -22.87 10.34 19.99
C ASP A 267 -22.06 9.40 19.09
N LEU A 268 -22.63 8.26 18.68
CA LEU A 268 -21.98 7.23 17.89
C LEU A 268 -22.40 7.31 16.42
N LEU A 269 -21.46 7.03 15.52
CA LEU A 269 -21.72 6.82 14.10
C LEU A 269 -21.66 5.32 13.79
N THR A 270 -22.75 4.77 13.27
CA THR A 270 -22.86 3.34 12.91
C THR A 270 -22.80 3.18 11.40
N ILE A 271 -22.28 2.04 10.93
CA ILE A 271 -22.26 1.70 9.51
C ILE A 271 -23.55 0.93 9.17
N PRO A 272 -24.43 1.47 8.31
CA PRO A 272 -25.63 0.77 7.87
C PRO A 272 -25.30 -0.54 7.11
N GLU A 273 -26.17 -1.54 7.22
CA GLU A 273 -25.97 -2.86 6.59
C GLU A 273 -25.82 -2.77 5.05
N ASN A 274 -26.57 -1.87 4.41
CA ASN A 274 -26.45 -1.64 2.96
C ASN A 274 -25.09 -1.06 2.58
N THR A 275 -24.53 -0.15 3.39
CA THR A 275 -23.17 0.37 3.20
C THR A 275 -22.13 -0.74 3.30
N LEU A 276 -22.25 -1.63 4.29
CA LEU A 276 -21.36 -2.79 4.44
C LEU A 276 -21.43 -3.71 3.22
N LYS A 277 -22.65 -4.02 2.75
CA LYS A 277 -22.85 -4.86 1.57
C LYS A 277 -22.21 -4.25 0.31
N ASN A 278 -22.43 -2.96 0.07
CA ASN A 278 -21.84 -2.26 -1.08
C ASN A 278 -20.30 -2.25 -1.01
N MET A 279 -19.75 -2.04 0.18
CA MET A 279 -18.31 -2.09 0.42
C MET A 279 -17.75 -3.47 0.10
N GLN A 280 -18.46 -4.55 0.47
CA GLN A 280 -18.08 -5.93 0.15
C GLN A 280 -18.13 -6.26 -1.34
N GLU A 281 -19.08 -5.69 -2.08
CA GLU A 281 -19.15 -5.85 -3.53
C GLU A 281 -17.98 -5.14 -4.23
N MET A 282 -17.46 -4.04 -3.66
CA MET A 282 -16.22 -3.40 -4.14
C MET A 282 -14.94 -4.18 -3.81
N VAL A 283 -15.01 -5.14 -2.87
CA VAL A 283 -13.88 -6.01 -2.47
C VAL A 283 -13.68 -7.18 -3.44
N LYS A 284 -14.73 -7.58 -4.18
CA LYS A 284 -14.67 -8.64 -5.19
C LYS A 284 -14.18 -8.11 -6.53
#